data_AF-A0AAE0DCX2-F1
#
_entry.id   AF-A0AAE0DCX2-F1
#
_cell.length_a   1.000
_cell.length_b   1.000
_cell.length_c   1.000
_cell.angle_alpha   90.00
_cell.angle_beta   90.00
_cell.angle_gamma   90.00
#
_symmetry.space_group_name_H-M   'P 1'
#
loop_
_entity.id
_entity.type
_entity.pdbx_description
1 polymer ?
#
loop_
_entity_poly.entity_id
_entity_poly.type
_entity_poly.pdbx_seq_one_letter_code
_entity_poly.pdbx_strand_id
1 'polypeptide(L)'
;MCTPRPRRHKSSSSSPITNIPYRRLESPPPTPPRMAPWPLPNSTPPAMGNGGAMPGPSNTSAARVSSQHERLLLELLPFKEASKFHEWLDSPFVRGPWNEFNADFLIPRSGAAAGGGGEGPAGIPEPDKPRTAQAARDALNSRKPKFLVYHPDKTGWTPEDHHVRFIVTLVADNMLQNLWYESEWKKRGLDIAKSAYEVLIFLKATLFVDPSPPSYSA
;
A
#
# COMPACT_ATOMS: atom_id res chain seq x y z
N MET A 1 6.70 67.07 6.22
CA MET A 1 6.87 65.60 6.14
C MET A 1 5.99 65.10 5.01
N CYS A 2 6.60 64.65 3.91
CA CYS A 2 5.90 64.29 2.67
C CYS A 2 5.40 62.84 2.72
N THR A 3 4.11 62.64 2.50
CA THR A 3 3.49 61.33 2.29
C THR A 3 3.62 60.90 0.82
N PRO A 4 4.14 59.71 0.50
CA PRO A 4 4.22 59.25 -0.88
C PRO A 4 2.86 58.75 -1.39
N ARG A 5 2.53 59.20 -2.60
CA ARG A 5 1.29 58.90 -3.35
C ARG A 5 1.30 57.46 -3.91
N PRO A 6 0.16 56.73 -3.95
CA PRO A 6 0.11 55.38 -4.50
C PRO A 6 0.33 55.38 -6.02
N ARG A 7 1.33 54.64 -6.49
CA ARG A 7 1.62 54.46 -7.92
C ARG A 7 0.73 53.34 -8.49
N ARG A 8 -0.30 53.74 -9.23
CA ARG A 8 -1.19 52.86 -9.99
C ARG A 8 -0.42 52.23 -11.17
N HIS A 9 -0.06 50.96 -11.08
CA HIS A 9 0.48 50.21 -12.21
C HIS A 9 -0.65 49.49 -12.95
N LYS A 10 -0.70 49.75 -14.26
CA LYS A 10 -1.64 49.21 -15.23
C LYS A 10 -1.40 47.70 -15.40
N SER A 11 -2.48 46.94 -15.47
CA SER A 11 -2.51 45.55 -15.91
C SER A 11 -2.14 45.48 -17.41
N SER A 12 -0.93 45.00 -17.69
CA SER A 12 -0.54 44.55 -19.02
C SER A 12 -0.65 43.02 -19.03
N SER A 13 -1.84 42.55 -19.39
CA SER A 13 -2.06 41.19 -19.86
C SER A 13 -1.38 41.07 -21.22
N SER A 14 -0.37 40.21 -21.33
CA SER A 14 0.16 39.74 -22.61
C SER A 14 0.49 38.27 -22.50
N SER A 15 -0.56 37.44 -22.49
CA SER A 15 -0.42 36.03 -22.85
C SER A 15 -0.11 35.94 -24.34
N PRO A 16 1.00 35.34 -24.79
CA PRO A 16 1.08 34.85 -26.15
C PRO A 16 0.23 33.56 -26.19
N ILE A 17 -1.05 33.72 -26.53
CA ILE A 17 -1.88 32.60 -26.98
C ILE A 17 -1.36 32.24 -28.37
N THR A 18 -0.43 31.29 -28.40
CA THR A 18 0.01 30.68 -29.64
C THR A 18 -1.16 29.87 -30.19
N ASN A 19 -1.69 30.32 -31.32
CA ASN A 19 -2.68 29.61 -32.13
C ASN A 19 -2.11 28.24 -32.52
N ILE A 20 -2.46 27.19 -31.76
CA ILE A 20 -2.30 25.81 -32.19
C ILE A 20 -3.56 25.49 -33.00
N PRO A 21 -3.46 25.23 -34.32
CA PRO A 21 -4.62 24.74 -35.06
C PRO A 21 -5.03 23.40 -34.45
N TYR A 22 -6.30 23.30 -34.05
CA TYR A 22 -6.93 22.05 -33.63
C TYR A 22 -6.72 20.99 -34.73
N ARG A 23 -5.69 20.15 -34.56
CA ARG A 23 -5.60 18.88 -35.29
C ARG A 23 -6.69 18.00 -34.72
N ARG A 24 -7.74 17.81 -35.51
CA ARG A 24 -8.78 16.80 -35.32
C ARG A 24 -8.08 15.45 -35.12
N LEU A 25 -8.04 14.96 -33.88
CA LEU A 25 -7.58 13.61 -33.60
C LEU A 25 -8.52 12.66 -34.33
N GLU A 26 -7.92 11.82 -35.16
CA GLU A 26 -8.57 10.78 -35.94
C GLU A 26 -9.36 9.83 -35.03
N SER A 27 -10.42 9.29 -35.62
CA SER A 27 -11.41 8.39 -35.06
C SER A 27 -10.85 7.29 -34.15
N PRO A 28 -11.64 6.77 -33.18
CA PRO A 28 -11.22 5.64 -32.36
C PRO A 28 -10.92 4.40 -33.22
N PRO A 29 -9.94 3.56 -32.82
CA PRO A 29 -9.61 2.34 -33.55
C PRO A 29 -10.79 1.36 -33.55
N PRO A 30 -10.94 0.55 -34.62
CA PRO A 30 -12.00 -0.44 -34.71
C PRO A 30 -11.86 -1.51 -33.61
N THR A 31 -12.97 -1.81 -32.95
CA THR A 31 -13.14 -2.90 -32.00
C THR A 31 -12.69 -4.24 -32.58
N PRO A 32 -11.89 -5.05 -31.86
CA PRO A 32 -11.58 -6.40 -32.27
C PRO A 32 -12.83 -7.32 -32.16
N PRO A 33 -12.98 -8.33 -33.05
CA PRO A 33 -14.14 -9.20 -33.03
C PRO A 33 -14.15 -10.11 -31.78
N ARG A 34 -15.33 -10.16 -31.18
CA ARG A 34 -15.81 -11.07 -30.13
C ARG A 34 -15.42 -12.52 -30.42
N MET A 35 -14.42 -13.06 -29.71
CA MET A 35 -14.11 -14.49 -29.75
C MET A 35 -15.21 -15.28 -29.03
N ALA A 36 -15.67 -16.34 -29.69
CA ALA A 36 -16.69 -17.26 -29.20
C ALA A 36 -16.19 -18.09 -27.99
N PRO A 37 -17.10 -18.67 -27.19
CA PRO A 37 -16.76 -19.34 -25.93
C PRO A 37 -16.01 -20.66 -26.14
N TRP A 38 -15.02 -20.91 -25.28
CA TRP A 38 -14.32 -22.19 -25.14
C TRP A 38 -15.27 -23.27 -24.58
N PRO A 39 -15.25 -24.50 -25.11
CA PRO A 39 -16.06 -25.61 -24.59
C PRO A 39 -15.47 -26.18 -23.29
N LEU A 40 -16.32 -26.35 -22.28
CA LEU A 40 -16.04 -27.10 -21.05
C LEU A 40 -16.09 -28.62 -21.30
N PRO A 41 -15.17 -29.41 -20.75
CA PRO A 41 -15.42 -30.83 -20.49
C PRO A 41 -16.00 -31.02 -19.07
N ASN A 42 -17.21 -31.56 -19.04
CA ASN A 42 -17.93 -32.04 -17.85
C ASN A 42 -17.59 -33.52 -17.64
N SER A 43 -17.14 -33.96 -16.45
CA SER A 43 -17.24 -35.38 -15.99
C SER A 43 -16.84 -35.57 -14.51
N THR A 44 -17.87 -35.75 -13.66
CA THR A 44 -18.09 -36.74 -12.57
C THR A 44 -16.99 -37.13 -11.54
N PRO A 45 -17.30 -37.16 -10.21
CA PRO A 45 -16.47 -37.76 -9.16
C PRO A 45 -16.95 -39.16 -8.70
N PRO A 46 -16.08 -40.04 -8.19
CA PRO A 46 -16.48 -41.16 -7.32
C PRO A 46 -16.25 -40.85 -5.82
N ALA A 47 -16.89 -41.67 -4.99
CA ALA A 47 -17.13 -41.47 -3.56
C ALA A 47 -16.28 -42.37 -2.64
N MET A 48 -16.24 -41.96 -1.35
CA MET A 48 -16.01 -42.71 -0.10
C MET A 48 -14.59 -43.18 0.28
N GLY A 49 -14.14 -42.69 1.45
CA GLY A 49 -13.04 -43.27 2.24
C GLY A 49 -12.99 -42.72 3.67
N ASN A 50 -13.40 -43.51 4.66
CA ASN A 50 -13.57 -43.12 6.06
C ASN A 50 -12.28 -43.32 6.89
N GLY A 51 -11.96 -42.36 7.77
CA GLY A 51 -11.38 -42.62 9.10
C GLY A 51 -9.86 -42.49 9.28
N GLY A 52 -9.45 -41.64 10.22
CA GLY A 52 -8.10 -41.64 10.80
C GLY A 52 -7.60 -40.26 11.25
N ALA A 53 -8.14 -39.75 12.36
CA ALA A 53 -7.75 -38.46 12.93
C ALA A 53 -6.33 -38.49 13.51
N MET A 54 -5.47 -37.59 13.03
CA MET A 54 -4.32 -37.06 13.76
C MET A 54 -4.23 -35.54 13.49
N PRO A 55 -4.09 -34.68 14.52
CA PRO A 55 -4.08 -33.24 14.32
C PRO A 55 -2.72 -32.80 13.77
N GLY A 56 -2.66 -32.50 12.47
CA GLY A 56 -1.58 -31.71 11.90
C GLY A 56 -1.69 -30.23 12.31
N PRO A 57 -0.58 -29.50 12.53
CA PRO A 57 -0.62 -28.10 12.94
C PRO A 57 -1.02 -27.21 11.76
N SER A 58 -2.32 -27.01 11.57
CA SER A 58 -2.85 -26.10 10.55
C SER A 58 -2.62 -24.64 10.94
N ASN A 59 -2.40 -23.77 9.93
CA ASN A 59 -2.24 -22.30 9.86
C ASN A 59 -3.14 -21.40 10.75
N THR A 60 -3.84 -21.95 11.73
CA THR A 60 -4.57 -21.28 12.79
C THR A 60 -3.76 -20.22 13.54
N SER A 61 -2.44 -20.36 13.64
CA SER A 61 -1.57 -19.38 14.29
C SER A 61 -1.52 -18.05 13.53
N ALA A 62 -1.33 -18.06 12.21
CA ALA A 62 -1.27 -16.85 11.40
C ALA A 62 -2.61 -16.10 11.39
N ALA A 63 -3.73 -16.83 11.27
CA ALA A 63 -5.06 -16.24 11.35
C ALA A 63 -5.34 -15.63 12.73
N ARG A 64 -4.96 -16.30 13.82
CA ARG A 64 -5.11 -15.77 15.20
C ARG A 64 -4.23 -14.56 15.46
N VAL A 65 -2.99 -14.56 14.96
CA VAL A 65 -2.06 -13.41 15.05
C VAL A 65 -2.63 -12.22 14.29
N SER A 66 -3.19 -12.43 13.10
CA SER A 66 -3.87 -11.39 12.32
C SER A 66 -5.06 -10.79 13.10
N SER A 67 -5.93 -11.61 13.71
CA SER A 67 -7.05 -11.09 14.52
C SER A 67 -6.61 -10.31 15.76
N GLN A 68 -5.52 -10.73 16.43
CA GLN A 68 -4.97 -9.98 17.56
C GLN A 68 -4.36 -8.65 17.10
N HIS A 69 -3.71 -8.64 15.94
CA HIS A 69 -3.10 -7.45 15.35
C HIS A 69 -4.15 -6.45 14.86
N GLU A 70 -5.25 -6.94 14.29
CA GLU A 70 -6.42 -6.11 13.95
C GLU A 70 -6.96 -5.37 15.18
N ARG A 71 -7.13 -6.07 16.31
CA ARG A 71 -7.58 -5.44 17.56
C ARG A 71 -6.62 -4.35 18.02
N LEU A 72 -5.31 -4.59 17.96
CA LEU A 72 -4.29 -3.59 18.27
C LEU A 72 -4.42 -2.37 17.33
N LEU A 73 -4.62 -2.59 16.03
CA LEU A 73 -4.77 -1.50 15.06
C LEU A 73 -6.02 -0.66 15.30
N LEU A 74 -7.13 -1.28 15.72
CA LEU A 74 -8.33 -0.56 16.13
C LEU A 74 -8.13 0.29 17.39
N GLU A 75 -7.20 -0.09 18.27
CA GLU A 75 -6.82 0.73 19.45
C GLU A 75 -5.88 1.88 19.07
N LEU A 76 -5.05 1.70 18.05
CA LEU A 76 -4.02 2.67 17.62
C LEU A 76 -4.53 3.71 16.62
N LEU A 77 -5.54 3.35 15.82
CA LEU A 77 -6.09 4.16 14.73
C LEU A 77 -7.45 4.75 15.13
N PRO A 78 -7.90 5.85 14.51
CA PRO A 78 -9.16 6.50 14.87
C PRO A 78 -10.41 5.77 14.34
N PHE A 79 -10.42 4.43 14.38
CA PHE A 79 -11.55 3.61 13.96
C PHE A 79 -12.30 3.04 15.17
N LYS A 80 -13.62 3.26 15.22
CA LYS A 80 -14.48 2.69 16.28
C LYS A 80 -15.11 1.36 15.87
N GLU A 81 -15.16 1.08 14.57
CA GLU A 81 -15.83 -0.07 13.98
C GLU A 81 -14.85 -0.80 13.06
N ALA A 82 -14.78 -2.13 13.18
CA ALA A 82 -13.95 -2.97 12.32
C ALA A 82 -14.30 -2.79 10.84
N SER A 83 -15.59 -2.70 10.50
CA SER A 83 -16.05 -2.52 9.11
C SER A 83 -15.44 -1.27 8.45
N LYS A 84 -15.31 -0.16 9.20
CA LYS A 84 -14.70 1.07 8.70
C LYS A 84 -13.18 0.96 8.53
N PHE A 85 -12.53 0.20 9.40
CA PHE A 85 -11.12 -0.12 9.25
C PHE A 85 -10.87 -0.97 7.99
N HIS A 86 -11.68 -2.00 7.75
CA HIS A 86 -11.56 -2.84 6.54
C HIS A 86 -11.86 -2.04 5.25
N GLU A 87 -12.91 -1.21 5.27
CA GLU A 87 -13.21 -0.28 4.15
C GLU A 87 -12.02 0.64 3.86
N TRP A 88 -11.36 1.14 4.91
CA TRP A 88 -10.16 1.96 4.78
C TRP A 88 -8.96 1.17 4.26
N LEU A 89 -8.73 -0.07 4.72
CA LEU A 89 -7.67 -0.95 4.21
C LEU A 89 -7.83 -1.26 2.72
N ASP A 90 -9.06 -1.35 2.23
CA ASP A 90 -9.38 -1.56 0.81
C ASP A 90 -9.37 -0.27 -0.02
N SER A 91 -9.27 0.89 0.63
CA SER A 91 -9.21 2.18 -0.06
C SER A 91 -7.90 2.36 -0.83
N PRO A 92 -7.87 3.22 -1.87
CA PRO A 92 -6.65 3.52 -2.62
C PRO A 92 -5.55 4.15 -1.75
N PHE A 93 -5.90 4.76 -0.62
CA PHE A 93 -4.94 5.41 0.29
C PHE A 93 -4.09 4.41 1.08
N VAL A 94 -4.54 3.15 1.18
CA VAL A 94 -3.77 2.04 1.76
C VAL A 94 -3.27 1.11 0.65
N ARG A 95 -4.16 0.74 -0.28
CA ARG A 95 -3.83 -0.18 -1.37
C ARG A 95 -2.80 0.38 -2.33
N GLY A 96 -2.76 1.69 -2.59
CA GLY A 96 -1.74 2.32 -3.44
C GLY A 96 -0.32 2.09 -2.90
N PRO A 97 0.01 2.60 -1.69
CA PRO A 97 1.30 2.37 -1.05
C PRO A 97 1.64 0.89 -0.86
N TRP A 98 0.63 0.06 -0.55
CA TRP A 98 0.80 -1.39 -0.40
C TRP A 98 1.19 -2.07 -1.71
N ASN A 99 0.52 -1.73 -2.82
CA ASN A 99 0.82 -2.30 -4.12
C ASN A 99 2.22 -1.87 -4.61
N GLU A 100 2.62 -0.62 -4.35
CA GLU A 100 3.99 -0.14 -4.60
C GLU A 100 5.00 -0.98 -3.79
N PHE A 101 4.77 -1.16 -2.48
CA PHE A 101 5.62 -1.97 -1.62
C PHE A 101 5.72 -3.42 -2.08
N ASN A 102 4.60 -4.04 -2.47
CA ASN A 102 4.59 -5.41 -2.97
C ASN A 102 5.40 -5.56 -4.26
N ALA A 103 5.17 -4.68 -5.23
CA ALA A 103 5.82 -4.74 -6.54
C ALA A 103 7.32 -4.51 -6.45
N ASP A 104 7.75 -3.55 -5.62
CA ASP A 104 9.16 -3.12 -5.60
C ASP A 104 10.00 -3.85 -4.56
N PHE A 105 9.40 -4.39 -3.51
CA PHE A 105 10.13 -4.99 -2.39
C PHE A 105 9.82 -6.47 -2.14
N LEU A 106 8.54 -6.88 -2.14
CA LEU A 106 8.17 -8.26 -1.78
C LEU A 106 8.29 -9.24 -2.95
N ILE A 107 7.68 -8.95 -4.11
CA ILE A 107 7.65 -9.85 -5.27
C ILE A 107 9.06 -10.17 -5.82
N PRO A 108 9.96 -9.18 -6.02
CA PRO A 108 11.31 -9.46 -6.52
C PRO A 108 12.09 -10.41 -5.60
N ARG A 109 11.78 -10.39 -4.29
CA ARG A 109 12.48 -11.21 -3.30
C ARG A 109 11.82 -12.55 -3.03
N SER A 110 10.52 -12.69 -3.28
CA SER A 110 9.86 -14.01 -3.27
C SER A 110 10.30 -14.88 -4.46
N GLY A 111 10.57 -14.28 -5.63
CA GLY A 111 11.12 -14.97 -6.79
C GLY A 111 12.59 -15.39 -6.64
N ALA A 112 13.40 -14.60 -5.93
CA ALA A 112 14.81 -14.93 -5.66
C ALA A 112 14.97 -16.17 -4.76
N ALA A 113 14.02 -16.44 -3.86
CA ALA A 113 14.01 -17.61 -2.99
C ALA A 113 13.76 -18.94 -3.76
N ALA A 114 13.18 -18.89 -4.96
CA ALA A 114 12.87 -20.08 -5.76
C ALA A 114 14.06 -20.63 -6.58
N GLY A 115 15.17 -19.88 -6.69
CA GLY A 115 16.32 -20.21 -7.55
C GLY A 115 17.54 -20.82 -6.85
N GLY A 116 17.55 -20.93 -5.52
CA GLY A 116 18.64 -21.57 -4.80
C GLY A 116 18.62 -21.27 -3.31
N GLY A 117 18.17 -22.24 -2.51
CA GLY A 117 18.40 -22.39 -1.06
C GLY A 117 18.06 -21.22 -0.13
N GLY A 118 17.57 -20.10 -0.67
CA GLY A 118 17.35 -18.86 0.06
C GLY A 118 16.03 -18.89 0.79
N GLU A 119 16.07 -18.53 2.07
CA GLU A 119 14.92 -18.32 2.91
C GLU A 119 13.84 -17.55 2.15
N GLY A 120 12.58 -18.00 2.26
CA GLY A 120 11.44 -17.34 1.61
C GLY A 120 11.31 -15.86 2.02
N PRO A 121 10.25 -15.15 1.61
CA PRO A 121 10.01 -13.77 2.07
C PRO A 121 9.99 -13.59 3.60
N ALA A 122 9.93 -14.70 4.36
CA ALA A 122 10.09 -14.78 5.81
C ALA A 122 11.54 -14.68 6.34
N GLY A 123 12.58 -14.71 5.49
CA GLY A 123 14.00 -14.68 5.89
C GLY A 123 14.62 -13.30 6.01
N ILE A 124 13.94 -12.24 5.56
CA ILE A 124 14.49 -10.89 5.63
C ILE A 124 14.14 -10.33 7.00
N PRO A 125 15.13 -9.93 7.82
CA PRO A 125 14.85 -9.29 9.09
C PRO A 125 13.98 -8.05 8.89
N GLU A 126 12.86 -7.99 9.59
CA GLU A 126 12.02 -6.79 9.64
C GLU A 126 12.86 -5.62 10.17
N PRO A 127 12.83 -4.45 9.52
CA PRO A 127 13.49 -3.26 10.04
C PRO A 127 12.99 -2.93 11.46
N ASP A 128 13.86 -2.35 12.28
CA ASP A 128 13.49 -1.92 13.63
C ASP A 128 12.36 -0.87 13.57
N LYS A 129 11.23 -1.15 14.24
CA LYS A 129 10.04 -0.29 14.24
C LYS A 129 10.34 1.14 14.70
N PRO A 130 10.94 1.40 15.89
CA PRO A 130 11.17 2.78 16.34
C PRO A 130 12.09 3.55 15.40
N ARG A 131 13.15 2.92 14.89
CA ARG A 131 14.06 3.53 13.92
C ARG A 131 13.36 3.88 12.61
N THR A 132 12.61 2.93 12.04
CA THR A 132 11.90 3.11 10.76
C THR A 132 10.83 4.19 10.88
N ALA A 133 10.04 4.18 11.95
CA ALA A 133 9.02 5.20 12.22
C ALA A 133 9.64 6.59 12.40
N GLN A 134 10.79 6.69 13.09
CA GLN A 134 11.51 7.95 13.26
C GLN A 134 12.05 8.47 11.91
N ALA A 135 12.64 7.60 11.08
CA ALA A 135 13.10 7.96 9.75
C ALA A 135 11.97 8.47 8.84
N ALA A 136 10.78 7.85 8.90
CA ALA A 136 9.60 8.28 8.17
C ALA A 136 9.06 9.63 8.66
N ARG A 137 9.00 9.84 9.98
CA ARG A 137 8.63 11.13 10.57
C ARG A 137 9.57 12.24 10.13
N ASP A 138 10.88 11.98 10.18
CA ASP A 138 11.88 12.96 9.77
C ASP A 138 11.78 13.25 8.26
N ALA A 139 11.52 12.22 7.44
CA ALA A 139 11.30 12.39 6.01
C ALA A 139 10.09 13.27 5.69
N LEU A 140 8.96 13.07 6.38
CA LEU A 140 7.77 13.91 6.23
C LEU A 140 8.01 15.35 6.68
N ASN A 141 8.61 15.54 7.86
CA ASN A 141 8.86 16.86 8.43
C ASN A 141 9.85 17.69 7.60
N SER A 142 10.90 17.05 7.07
CA SER A 142 11.89 17.71 6.21
C SER A 142 11.53 17.67 4.73
N ARG A 143 10.34 17.16 4.38
CA ARG A 143 9.84 17.03 3.00
C ARG A 143 10.86 16.36 2.07
N LYS A 144 11.50 15.26 2.52
CA LYS A 144 12.55 14.56 1.76
C LYS A 144 12.04 14.09 0.39
N PRO A 145 12.56 14.59 -0.74
CA PRO A 145 12.09 14.20 -2.07
C PRO A 145 12.23 12.71 -2.34
N LYS A 146 13.27 12.06 -1.80
CA LYS A 146 13.51 10.60 -1.89
C LYS A 146 12.24 9.78 -1.63
N PHE A 147 11.41 10.20 -0.68
CA PHE A 147 10.23 9.44 -0.25
C PHE A 147 8.90 10.10 -0.59
N LEU A 148 8.88 11.29 -1.20
CA LEU A 148 7.65 12.05 -1.45
C LEU A 148 7.31 12.24 -2.93
N VAL A 149 8.27 12.05 -3.84
CA VAL A 149 7.99 12.13 -5.28
C VAL A 149 7.07 10.96 -5.69
N TYR A 150 6.16 11.18 -6.64
CA TYR A 150 5.19 10.16 -7.09
C TYR A 150 5.88 8.91 -7.63
N HIS A 151 6.97 9.08 -8.38
CA HIS A 151 7.86 8.00 -8.83
C HIS A 151 9.32 8.34 -8.52
N PRO A 152 9.80 8.04 -7.29
CA PRO A 152 11.19 8.29 -6.96
C PRO A 152 12.09 7.26 -7.66
N ASP A 153 13.33 7.64 -7.94
CA ASP A 153 14.36 6.67 -8.32
C ASP A 153 14.66 5.76 -7.12
N LYS A 154 14.44 4.46 -7.30
CA LYS A 154 14.58 3.41 -6.28
C LYS A 154 15.91 2.66 -6.38
N THR A 155 16.78 3.08 -7.28
CA THR A 155 18.10 2.48 -7.44
C THR A 155 18.87 2.53 -6.12
N GLY A 156 19.31 1.37 -5.63
CA GLY A 156 20.06 1.25 -4.38
C GLY A 156 19.24 1.41 -3.10
N TRP A 157 17.91 1.35 -3.17
CA TRP A 157 17.08 1.39 -1.97
C TRP A 157 17.27 0.15 -1.09
N THR A 158 17.36 0.41 0.22
CA THR A 158 17.43 -0.63 1.25
C THR A 158 16.04 -1.13 1.65
N PRO A 159 15.92 -2.28 2.33
CA PRO A 159 14.65 -2.70 2.92
C PRO A 159 13.99 -1.62 3.79
N GLU A 160 14.79 -0.95 4.63
CA GLU A 160 14.34 0.17 5.46
C GLU A 160 13.75 1.31 4.62
N ASP A 161 14.36 1.65 3.47
CA ASP A 161 13.84 2.69 2.57
C ASP A 161 12.44 2.38 2.03
N HIS A 162 12.16 1.13 1.66
CA HIS A 162 10.83 0.73 1.20
C HIS A 162 9.78 0.81 2.33
N HIS A 163 10.14 0.46 3.56
CA HIS A 163 9.24 0.59 4.72
C HIS A 163 8.99 2.07 5.05
N VAL A 164 10.03 2.90 5.02
CA VAL A 164 9.92 4.34 5.18
C VAL A 164 9.02 4.93 4.10
N ARG A 165 9.20 4.55 2.83
CA ARG A 165 8.36 5.00 1.71
C ARG A 165 6.89 4.66 1.94
N PHE A 166 6.59 3.42 2.33
CA PHE A 166 5.22 3.01 2.64
C PHE A 166 4.59 3.92 3.70
N ILE A 167 5.28 4.12 4.83
CA ILE A 167 4.78 4.94 5.95
C ILE A 167 4.61 6.41 5.52
N VAL A 168 5.59 6.97 4.80
CA VAL A 168 5.55 8.37 4.34
C VAL A 168 4.35 8.60 3.44
N THR A 169 4.13 7.75 2.43
CA THR A 169 3.00 7.89 1.50
C THR A 169 1.68 7.65 2.21
N LEU A 170 1.57 6.59 3.03
CA LEU A 170 0.36 6.29 3.79
C LEU A 170 -0.06 7.48 4.66
N VAL A 171 0.87 8.04 5.44
CA VAL A 171 0.57 9.17 6.33
C VAL A 171 0.25 10.44 5.53
N ALA A 172 1.04 10.77 4.50
CA ALA A 172 0.80 11.96 3.69
C ALA A 172 -0.59 11.96 3.04
N ASP A 173 -0.99 10.84 2.44
CA ASP A 173 -2.27 10.72 1.76
C ASP A 173 -3.44 10.72 2.74
N ASN A 174 -3.29 10.07 3.89
CA ASN A 174 -4.34 10.01 4.91
C ASN A 174 -4.49 11.32 5.70
N MET A 175 -3.46 12.17 5.73
CA MET A 175 -3.59 13.55 6.20
C MET A 175 -4.43 14.40 5.24
N LEU A 176 -4.36 14.15 3.92
CA LEU A 176 -5.23 14.83 2.93
C LEU A 176 -6.69 14.37 3.04
N GLN A 177 -6.91 13.14 3.51
CA GLN A 177 -8.25 12.57 3.75
C GLN A 177 -8.81 12.85 5.15
N ASN A 178 -8.11 13.66 5.97
CA ASN A 178 -8.50 13.98 7.35
C ASN A 178 -8.63 12.75 8.28
N LEU A 179 -7.94 11.64 7.98
CA LEU A 179 -7.79 10.55 8.95
C LEU A 179 -6.95 11.03 10.14
N TRP A 180 -5.90 11.79 9.85
CA TRP A 180 -5.10 12.52 10.82
C TRP A 180 -5.04 13.99 10.46
N TYR A 181 -5.23 14.86 11.44
CA TYR A 181 -5.08 16.29 11.22
C TYR A 181 -3.62 16.73 11.37
N GLU A 182 -3.22 17.80 10.67
CA GLU A 182 -1.89 18.42 10.78
C GLU A 182 -1.51 18.75 12.24
N SER A 183 -2.48 19.17 13.05
CA SER A 183 -2.26 19.44 14.49
C SER A 183 -1.93 18.18 15.29
N GLU A 184 -2.50 17.03 14.91
CA GLU A 184 -2.20 15.74 15.54
C GLU A 184 -0.83 15.26 15.09
N TRP A 185 -0.53 15.35 13.79
CA TRP A 185 0.81 15.04 13.27
C TRP A 185 1.91 15.79 14.03
N LYS A 186 1.73 17.09 14.27
CA LYS A 186 2.70 17.91 15.03
C LYS A 186 2.89 17.44 16.47
N LYS A 187 1.84 16.95 17.12
CA LYS A 187 1.88 16.53 18.54
C LYS A 187 2.36 15.09 18.72
N ARG A 188 1.90 14.18 17.86
CA ARG A 188 2.05 12.73 18.02
C ARG A 188 2.47 12.00 16.74
N GLY A 189 3.15 12.69 15.82
CA GLY A 189 3.55 12.14 14.53
C GLY A 189 4.42 10.88 14.61
N LEU A 190 5.22 10.72 15.68
CA LEU A 190 5.97 9.48 15.88
C LEU A 190 5.06 8.29 16.18
N ASP A 191 4.00 8.49 16.98
CA ASP A 191 3.03 7.44 17.28
C ASP A 191 2.23 7.09 16.03
N ILE A 192 1.82 8.09 15.25
CA ILE A 192 1.17 7.90 13.95
C ILE A 192 2.05 7.07 13.00
N ALA A 193 3.34 7.41 12.89
CA ALA A 193 4.30 6.66 12.08
C ALA A 193 4.49 5.21 12.57
N LYS A 194 4.49 4.99 13.89
CA LYS A 194 4.51 3.64 14.49
C LYS A 194 3.23 2.86 14.18
N SER A 195 2.06 3.49 14.22
CA SER A 195 0.80 2.85 13.84
C SER A 195 0.78 2.49 12.34
N ALA A 196 1.27 3.38 11.49
CA ALA A 196 1.45 3.11 10.06
C ALA A 196 2.41 1.94 9.79
N TYR A 197 3.49 1.80 10.56
CA TYR A 197 4.35 0.62 10.51
C TYR A 197 3.57 -0.66 10.86
N GLU A 198 2.73 -0.64 11.89
CA GLU A 198 1.90 -1.80 12.25
C GLU A 198 0.91 -2.18 11.15
N VAL A 199 0.35 -1.19 10.44
CA VAL A 199 -0.52 -1.46 9.26
C VAL A 199 0.25 -2.21 8.18
N LEU A 200 1.51 -1.84 7.93
CA LEU A 200 2.36 -2.56 6.98
C LEU A 200 2.57 -4.02 7.40
N ILE A 201 2.89 -4.26 8.67
CA ILE A 201 3.09 -5.61 9.20
C ILE A 201 1.79 -6.43 9.12
N PHE A 202 0.65 -5.81 9.44
CA PHE A 202 -0.65 -6.46 9.32
C PHE A 202 -0.94 -6.87 7.88
N LEU A 203 -0.74 -5.97 6.91
CA LEU A 203 -0.93 -6.28 5.49
C LEU A 203 -0.05 -7.45 5.03
N LYS A 204 1.22 -7.47 5.46
CA LYS A 204 2.13 -8.59 5.20
C LYS A 204 1.61 -9.90 5.81
N ALA A 205 1.16 -9.89 7.05
CA ALA A 205 0.60 -11.08 7.70
C ALA A 205 -0.66 -11.61 6.98
N THR A 206 -1.51 -10.71 6.47
CA THR A 206 -2.73 -11.10 5.73
C THR A 206 -2.46 -11.62 4.32
N LEU A 207 -1.35 -11.24 3.68
CA LEU A 207 -0.96 -11.75 2.35
C LEU A 207 -0.74 -13.27 2.36
N PHE A 208 -0.27 -13.82 3.48
CA PHE A 208 0.07 -15.24 3.62
C PHE A 208 -1.05 -16.09 4.22
N VAL A 209 -2.26 -15.53 4.38
CA VAL A 209 -3.45 -16.31 4.76
C VAL A 209 -4.00 -16.96 3.50
N ASP A 210 -3.70 -18.25 3.30
CA ASP A 210 -4.18 -19.04 2.16
C ASP A 210 -5.72 -19.03 2.10
N PRO A 211 -6.34 -18.55 1.01
CA PRO A 211 -7.80 -18.57 0.84
C PRO A 211 -8.36 -19.97 0.58
N SER A 212 -7.52 -20.97 0.30
CA SER A 212 -7.91 -22.36 0.09
C SER A 212 -7.11 -23.26 1.04
N PRO A 213 -7.59 -23.53 2.28
CA PRO A 213 -6.96 -24.58 3.08
C PRO A 213 -6.92 -25.86 2.23
N PRO A 214 -5.85 -26.68 2.31
CA PRO A 214 -5.76 -27.90 1.51
C PRO A 214 -7.06 -28.70 1.67
N SER A 215 -7.80 -28.84 0.57
CA SER A 215 -8.99 -29.68 0.55
C SER A 215 -8.48 -31.11 0.59
N TYR A 216 -8.36 -31.66 1.79
CA TYR A 216 -8.20 -33.09 1.98
C TYR A 216 -9.53 -33.74 1.62
N SER A 217 -9.71 -34.05 0.35
CA SER A 217 -10.73 -35.01 -0.08
C SER A 217 -10.38 -36.34 0.60
N ALA A 218 -11.26 -36.76 1.51
CA ALA A 218 -11.21 -38.05 2.20
C ALA A 218 -11.50 -39.21 1.25
#